data_AF-A0A8S3GFI1-F1
#
_entry.id   AF-A0A8S3GFI1-F1
#
_cell.length_a   1.000
_cell.length_b   1.000
_cell.length_c   1.000
_cell.angle_alpha   90.00
_cell.angle_beta   90.00
_cell.angle_gamma   90.00
#
_symmetry.space_group_name_H-M   'P 1'
#
loop_
_entity.id
_entity.type
_entity.pdbx_description
1 polymer ?
#
loop_
_entity_poly.entity_id
_entity_poly.type
_entity_poly.pdbx_seq_one_letter_code
_entity_poly.pdbx_strand_id
1 'polypeptide(L)'
;LQTLSKNDSMQQKIAHSERIYLLIEMCHEYPIVYDIIWALSFNQDIQQQLRSNSPFICKLTRLSRQPENEQMRKAIDGILWNLELNHENHPINDEHNKKVFDIMISYSHKEKALCKQIYDELINAGYRVWIDFDQMHGNVMDAMAQAIEQSNTVIICMSEQYRKS
;
A
#
# COMPACT_ATOMS: atom_id res chain seq x y z
N LEU A 1 17.95 -2.56 -4.82
CA LEU A 1 17.11 -1.37 -4.47
C LEU A 1 15.69 -1.79 -4.08
N GLN A 2 14.97 -2.62 -4.84
CA GLN A 2 13.65 -3.13 -4.45
C GLN A 2 13.61 -3.82 -3.08
N THR A 3 14.66 -4.60 -2.73
CA THR A 3 14.77 -5.27 -1.42
C THR A 3 14.91 -4.29 -0.24
N LEU A 4 15.40 -3.07 -0.48
CA LEU A 4 15.60 -2.05 0.57
C LEU A 4 14.29 -1.33 0.93
N SER A 5 13.33 -1.26 0.00
CA SER A 5 12.02 -0.65 0.24
C SER A 5 11.13 -1.47 1.18
N LYS A 6 11.42 -2.77 1.38
CA LYS A 6 10.59 -3.70 2.17
C LYS A 6 10.99 -3.77 3.65
N ASN A 7 11.90 -2.93 4.13
CA ASN A 7 12.42 -2.99 5.50
C ASN A 7 12.16 -1.66 6.23
N ASP A 8 11.24 -1.67 7.20
CA ASP A 8 10.74 -0.48 7.91
C ASP A 8 11.86 0.30 8.61
N SER A 9 12.84 -0.38 9.22
CA SER A 9 13.99 0.26 9.87
C SER A 9 14.88 1.00 8.86
N MET A 10 14.95 0.51 7.62
CA MET A 10 15.69 1.18 6.55
C MET A 10 14.90 2.32 5.91
N GLN A 11 13.57 2.20 5.81
CA GLN A 11 12.72 3.31 5.37
C GLN A 11 12.88 4.53 6.31
N GLN A 12 12.88 4.30 7.63
CA GLN A 12 13.12 5.36 8.62
C GLN A 12 14.50 6.03 8.45
N LYS A 13 15.57 5.24 8.22
CA LYS A 13 16.91 5.81 7.96
C LYS A 13 16.98 6.65 6.68
N ILE A 14 16.20 6.29 5.65
CA ILE A 14 16.11 7.07 4.41
C ILE A 14 15.34 8.37 4.64
N ALA A 15 14.23 8.32 5.39
CA ALA A 15 13.46 9.51 5.77
C ALA A 15 14.32 10.52 6.54
N HIS A 16 15.18 10.06 7.45
CA HIS A 16 16.06 10.94 8.25
C HIS A 16 17.30 11.48 7.53
N SER A 17 17.57 11.10 6.27
CA SER A 17 18.86 11.40 5.61
C SER A 17 18.78 12.29 4.35
N GLU A 18 17.68 13.01 4.13
CA GLU A 18 17.46 13.90 2.96
C GLU A 18 17.57 13.19 1.58
N ARG A 19 17.60 11.86 1.56
CA ARG A 19 17.83 11.05 0.35
C ARG A 19 16.65 11.03 -0.62
N ILE A 20 15.48 11.49 -0.19
CA ILE A 20 14.28 11.63 -1.04
C ILE A 20 14.52 12.64 -2.17
N TYR A 21 15.23 13.74 -1.90
CA TYR A 21 15.54 14.75 -2.92
C TYR A 21 16.34 14.15 -4.08
N LEU A 22 17.36 13.35 -3.78
CA LEU A 22 18.16 12.66 -4.79
C LEU A 22 17.30 11.72 -5.65
N LEU A 23 16.35 10.99 -5.04
CA LEU A 23 15.44 10.11 -5.79
C LEU A 23 14.53 10.92 -6.74
N ILE A 24 14.05 12.09 -6.31
CA ILE A 24 13.25 12.98 -7.16
C ILE A 24 14.03 13.44 -8.39
N GLU A 25 15.30 13.84 -8.21
CA GLU A 25 16.18 14.24 -9.32
C GLU A 25 16.40 13.07 -10.29
N MET A 26 16.65 11.86 -9.78
CA MET A 26 16.89 10.66 -10.60
C MET A 26 15.68 10.25 -11.46
N CYS A 27 14.45 10.66 -11.11
CA CYS A 27 13.26 10.39 -11.92
C CYS A 27 13.31 10.99 -13.33
N HIS A 28 14.20 11.96 -13.60
CA HIS A 28 14.39 12.50 -14.95
C HIS A 28 15.08 11.51 -15.89
N GLU A 29 16.06 10.75 -15.38
CA GLU A 29 16.88 9.84 -16.17
C GLU A 29 16.40 8.38 -16.09
N TYR A 30 15.75 8.01 -14.98
CA TYR A 30 15.41 6.63 -14.67
C TYR A 30 13.94 6.48 -14.24
N PRO A 31 13.02 6.14 -15.18
CA PRO A 31 11.60 5.96 -14.86
C PRO A 31 11.31 4.91 -13.79
N ILE A 32 12.16 3.89 -13.64
CA ILE A 32 12.08 2.86 -12.59
C ILE A 32 12.12 3.46 -11.16
N VAL A 33 12.62 4.68 -11.00
CA VAL A 33 12.68 5.35 -9.70
C VAL A 33 11.28 5.71 -9.19
N TYR A 34 10.28 5.87 -10.06
CA TYR A 34 8.89 6.07 -9.61
C TYR A 34 8.36 4.86 -8.84
N ASP A 35 8.73 3.62 -9.21
CA ASP A 35 8.33 2.45 -8.43
C ASP A 35 8.95 2.43 -7.04
N ILE A 36 10.19 2.94 -6.91
CA ILE A 36 10.88 3.06 -5.63
C ILE A 36 10.20 4.13 -4.77
N ILE A 37 9.91 5.30 -5.35
CA ILE A 37 9.20 6.38 -4.65
C ILE A 37 7.79 5.92 -4.25
N TRP A 38 7.09 5.18 -5.10
CA TRP A 38 5.79 4.62 -4.77
C TRP A 38 5.85 3.69 -3.56
N ALA A 39 6.79 2.73 -3.55
CA ALA A 39 6.99 1.85 -2.40
C ALA A 39 7.37 2.61 -1.12
N LEU A 40 8.12 3.70 -1.22
CA LEU A 40 8.49 4.54 -0.08
C LEU A 40 7.36 5.48 0.38
N SER A 41 6.44 5.87 -0.50
CA SER A 41 5.35 6.80 -0.22
C SER A 41 4.28 6.24 0.73
N PHE A 42 4.38 4.98 1.15
CA PHE A 42 3.57 4.42 2.24
C PHE A 42 4.02 4.92 3.63
N ASN A 43 5.22 5.48 3.75
CA ASN A 43 5.72 6.08 4.99
C ASN A 43 5.28 7.55 5.11
N GLN A 44 4.66 7.92 6.24
CA GLN A 44 4.10 9.26 6.45
C GLN A 44 5.16 10.39 6.42
N ASP A 45 6.35 10.18 6.99
CA ASP A 45 7.42 11.19 6.95
C ASP A 45 7.88 11.45 5.51
N ILE A 46 7.98 10.38 4.72
CA ILE A 46 8.29 10.46 3.29
C ILE A 46 7.17 11.18 2.54
N GLN A 47 5.90 10.90 2.83
CA GLN A 47 4.79 11.64 2.24
C GLN A 47 4.89 13.14 2.53
N GLN A 48 5.22 13.55 3.76
CA GLN A 48 5.39 14.97 4.09
C GLN A 48 6.54 15.62 3.33
N GLN A 49 7.66 14.91 3.17
CA GLN A 49 8.79 15.38 2.36
C GLN A 49 8.42 15.53 0.88
N LEU A 50 7.68 14.56 0.33
CA LEU A 50 7.19 14.61 -1.06
C LEU A 50 6.18 15.74 -1.27
N ARG A 51 5.22 15.92 -0.35
CA ARG A 51 4.22 17.01 -0.38
C ARG A 51 4.88 18.39 -0.31
N SER A 52 5.95 18.51 0.46
CA SER A 52 6.72 19.76 0.58
C SER A 52 7.45 20.15 -0.71
N ASN A 53 7.61 19.21 -1.66
CA ASN A 53 8.22 19.47 -2.96
C ASN A 53 7.15 19.76 -4.03
N SER A 54 6.64 20.99 -4.06
CA SER A 54 5.61 21.40 -5.03
C SER A 54 5.99 21.15 -6.51
N PRO A 55 7.25 21.40 -6.96
CA PRO A 55 7.66 21.07 -8.33
C PRO A 55 7.48 19.59 -8.68
N PHE A 56 7.81 18.69 -7.74
CA PHE A 56 7.63 17.25 -7.93
C PHE A 56 6.16 16.88 -8.05
N ILE A 57 5.28 17.44 -7.21
CA ILE A 57 3.83 17.21 -7.29
C ILE A 57 3.28 17.66 -8.65
N CYS A 58 3.62 18.87 -9.10
CA CYS A 58 3.19 19.34 -10.41
C CYS A 58 3.68 18.44 -11.56
N LYS A 59 4.90 17.91 -11.45
CA LYS A 59 5.46 16.96 -12.41
C LYS A 59 4.65 15.66 -12.44
N LEU A 60 4.32 15.08 -11.27
CA LEU A 60 3.49 13.86 -11.19
C LEU A 60 2.11 14.08 -11.81
N THR A 61 1.42 15.18 -11.45
CA THR A 61 0.09 15.49 -12.01
C THR A 61 0.12 15.65 -13.53
N ARG A 62 1.19 16.25 -14.08
CA ARG A 62 1.37 16.37 -15.53
C ARG A 62 1.59 15.01 -16.18
N LEU A 63 2.46 14.18 -15.60
CA LEU A 63 2.82 12.86 -16.16
C LEU A 63 1.66 11.86 -16.10
N SER A 64 0.84 11.88 -15.04
CA SER A 64 -0.37 11.05 -14.92
C SER A 64 -1.33 11.21 -16.11
N ARG A 65 -1.36 12.41 -16.72
CA ARG A 65 -2.23 12.73 -17.87
C ARG A 65 -1.62 12.37 -19.22
N GLN A 66 -0.36 11.94 -19.28
CA GLN A 66 0.30 11.61 -20.53
C GLN A 66 0.01 10.15 -20.93
N PRO A 67 -0.17 9.87 -22.24
CA PRO A 67 -0.50 8.53 -22.72
C PRO A 67 0.71 7.57 -22.78
N GLU A 68 1.91 8.06 -22.47
CA GLU A 68 3.16 7.33 -22.65
C GLU A 68 3.52 6.52 -21.39
N ASN A 69 3.77 5.21 -21.58
CA ASN A 69 4.23 4.25 -20.57
C ASN A 69 3.23 3.96 -19.43
N GLU A 70 2.35 2.97 -19.68
CA GLU A 70 1.31 2.51 -18.74
C GLU A 70 1.86 2.04 -17.38
N GLN A 71 3.03 1.37 -17.37
CA GLN A 71 3.65 0.89 -16.12
C GLN A 71 4.11 2.06 -15.25
N MET A 72 4.78 3.05 -15.86
CA MET A 72 5.21 4.26 -15.16
C MET A 72 4.01 5.04 -14.62
N ARG A 73 2.92 5.15 -15.40
CA ARG A 73 1.70 5.84 -14.98
C ARG A 73 1.09 5.20 -13.73
N LYS A 74 1.05 3.86 -13.66
CA LYS A 74 0.56 3.14 -12.48
C LYS A 74 1.30 3.55 -11.20
N ALA A 75 2.62 3.64 -11.26
CA ALA A 75 3.42 4.07 -10.12
C ALA A 75 3.14 5.54 -9.75
N ILE A 76 3.01 6.41 -10.75
CA ILE A 76 2.71 7.84 -10.55
C ILE A 76 1.33 8.04 -9.92
N ASP A 77 0.31 7.35 -10.42
CA ASP A 77 -1.05 7.42 -9.88
C ASP A 77 -1.09 6.89 -8.45
N GLY A 78 -0.35 5.80 -8.17
CA GLY A 78 -0.20 5.27 -6.82
C GLY A 78 0.51 6.22 -5.85
N ILE A 79 1.53 6.96 -6.31
CA ILE A 79 2.17 8.01 -5.51
C ILE A 79 1.16 9.14 -5.23
N LEU A 80 0.47 9.65 -6.25
CA LEU A 80 -0.51 10.73 -6.09
C LEU A 80 -1.61 10.34 -5.09
N TRP A 81 -2.15 9.12 -5.21
CA TRP A 81 -3.12 8.58 -4.27
C TRP A 81 -2.59 8.58 -2.83
N ASN A 82 -1.38 8.03 -2.60
CA ASN A 82 -0.77 8.01 -1.27
C ASN A 82 -0.53 9.42 -0.70
N LEU A 83 -0.28 10.41 -1.56
CA LEU A 83 -0.09 11.81 -1.16
C LEU A 83 -1.42 12.56 -0.98
N GLU A 84 -2.50 12.11 -1.60
CA GLU A 84 -3.86 12.64 -1.42
C GLU A 84 -4.52 12.15 -0.12
N LEU A 85 -4.01 11.08 0.51
CA LEU A 85 -4.53 10.49 1.77
C LEU A 85 -4.40 11.37 3.04
N ASN A 86 -4.32 12.70 2.90
CA ASN A 86 -4.76 13.62 3.94
C ASN A 86 -6.15 14.12 3.56
N HIS A 87 -7.20 13.39 3.96
CA HIS A 87 -8.59 13.86 3.95
C HIS A 87 -8.75 15.07 4.87
N GLU A 88 -8.33 16.26 4.43
CA GLU A 88 -8.83 17.50 5.01
C GLU A 88 -10.04 17.96 4.16
N ASN A 89 -11.20 18.01 4.83
CA ASN A 89 -12.54 18.44 4.37
C ASN A 89 -13.58 17.34 4.12
N HIS A 90 -13.75 16.43 5.07
CA HIS A 90 -15.12 16.01 5.39
C HIS A 90 -15.38 16.24 6.88
N PRO A 91 -16.33 17.12 7.28
CA PRO A 91 -16.77 17.18 8.65
C PRO A 91 -17.59 15.92 8.91
N ILE A 92 -16.97 14.87 9.43
CA ILE A 92 -17.68 13.64 9.76
C ILE A 92 -17.51 13.35 11.24
N ASN A 93 -18.66 13.34 11.90
CA ASN A 93 -18.98 12.57 13.08
C ASN A 93 -18.05 11.36 13.30
N ASP A 94 -17.75 11.14 14.58
CA ASP A 94 -17.11 9.97 15.20
C ASP A 94 -17.78 8.61 14.93
N GLU A 95 -18.17 8.28 13.70
CA GLU A 95 -18.69 6.95 13.30
C GLU A 95 -17.67 6.10 12.51
N HIS A 96 -16.59 6.70 11.98
CA HIS A 96 -15.59 5.97 11.15
C HIS A 96 -14.51 5.20 11.93
N ASN A 97 -14.58 5.15 13.27
CA ASN A 97 -13.71 4.29 14.08
C ASN A 97 -14.28 2.87 14.28
N LYS A 98 -15.30 2.50 13.50
CA LYS A 98 -15.91 1.17 13.61
C LYS A 98 -15.17 0.19 12.70
N LYS A 99 -14.18 -0.48 13.28
CA LYS A 99 -13.50 -1.64 12.68
C LYS A 99 -14.55 -2.64 12.21
N VAL A 100 -14.64 -2.82 10.88
CA VAL A 100 -15.68 -3.60 10.20
C VAL A 100 -15.43 -5.09 10.42
N PHE A 101 -14.16 -5.48 10.49
CA PHE A 101 -13.71 -6.84 10.71
C PHE A 101 -12.88 -6.93 11.98
N ASP A 102 -13.00 -8.06 12.66
CA ASP A 102 -12.16 -8.38 13.82
C ASP A 102 -10.82 -8.95 13.34
N ILE A 103 -10.84 -9.73 12.26
CA ILE A 103 -9.67 -10.44 11.74
C ILE A 103 -9.62 -10.36 10.22
N MET A 104 -8.46 -10.05 9.65
CA MET A 104 -8.13 -10.30 8.25
C MET A 104 -7.18 -11.49 8.14
N ILE A 105 -7.43 -12.40 7.20
CA ILE A 105 -6.54 -13.52 6.88
C ILE A 105 -5.88 -13.27 5.53
N SER A 106 -4.54 -13.16 5.54
CA SER A 106 -3.71 -13.15 4.35
C SER A 106 -3.08 -14.52 4.12
N TYR A 107 -3.22 -15.06 2.91
CA TYR A 107 -2.76 -16.42 2.58
C TYR A 107 -2.39 -16.56 1.10
N SER A 108 -1.67 -17.65 0.75
CA SER A 108 -1.40 -18.02 -0.64
C SER A 108 -2.54 -18.85 -1.19
N HIS A 109 -2.96 -18.66 -2.45
CA HIS A 109 -4.04 -19.46 -3.06
C HIS A 109 -3.84 -20.97 -2.96
N LYS A 110 -2.60 -21.45 -2.92
CA LYS A 110 -2.29 -22.89 -2.76
C LYS A 110 -2.74 -23.45 -1.40
N GLU A 111 -2.99 -22.58 -0.44
CA GLU A 111 -3.39 -22.90 0.93
C GLU A 111 -4.86 -22.54 1.19
N LYS A 112 -5.64 -22.24 0.13
CA LYS A 112 -7.06 -21.89 0.22
C LYS A 112 -7.86 -22.87 1.05
N ALA A 113 -7.61 -24.18 0.89
CA ALA A 113 -8.34 -25.21 1.63
C ALA A 113 -8.09 -25.12 3.14
N LEU A 114 -6.84 -24.94 3.56
CA LEU A 114 -6.47 -24.81 4.97
C LEU A 114 -6.98 -23.48 5.56
N CYS A 115 -6.80 -22.37 4.83
CA CYS A 115 -7.24 -21.06 5.30
C CYS A 115 -8.76 -20.94 5.36
N LYS A 116 -9.49 -21.70 4.51
CA LYS A 116 -10.94 -21.85 4.64
C LYS A 116 -11.32 -22.54 5.95
N GLN A 117 -10.59 -23.57 6.38
CA GLN A 117 -10.87 -24.22 7.68
C GLN A 117 -10.68 -23.24 8.85
N ILE A 118 -9.59 -22.46 8.82
CA ILE A 118 -9.33 -21.42 9.83
C ILE A 118 -10.45 -20.36 9.83
N TYR A 119 -10.87 -19.92 8.64
CA TYR A 119 -12.00 -19.00 8.48
C TYR A 119 -13.29 -19.57 9.08
N ASP A 120 -13.67 -20.81 8.73
CA ASP A 120 -14.91 -21.44 9.21
C ASP A 120 -14.91 -21.54 10.75
N GLU A 121 -13.77 -21.90 11.37
CA GLU A 121 -13.61 -21.94 12.83
C GLU A 121 -13.74 -20.56 13.49
N LEU A 122 -13.14 -19.52 12.89
CA LEU A 122 -13.24 -18.15 13.42
C LEU A 122 -14.65 -17.57 13.29
N ILE A 123 -15.35 -17.86 12.20
CA ILE A 123 -16.77 -17.51 12.05
C ILE A 123 -17.62 -18.25 13.09
N ASN A 124 -17.39 -19.55 13.30
CA ASN A 124 -18.10 -20.34 14.32
C ASN A 124 -17.85 -19.82 15.74
N ALA A 125 -16.67 -19.24 16.00
CA ALA A 125 -16.32 -18.59 17.25
C ALA A 125 -16.91 -17.16 17.39
N GLY A 126 -17.60 -16.65 16.36
CA GLY A 126 -18.31 -15.36 16.40
C GLY A 126 -17.51 -14.14 15.93
N TYR A 127 -16.35 -14.34 15.30
CA TYR A 127 -15.56 -13.23 14.76
C TYR A 127 -16.07 -12.79 13.38
N ARG A 128 -15.98 -11.49 13.10
CA ARG A 128 -16.15 -10.95 11.74
C ARG A 128 -14.83 -11.06 11.00
N VAL A 129 -14.73 -11.97 10.04
CA VAL A 129 -13.47 -12.26 9.34
C VAL A 129 -13.52 -11.79 7.90
N TRP A 130 -12.48 -11.10 7.47
CA TRP A 130 -12.22 -10.80 6.07
C TRP A 130 -11.20 -11.79 5.51
N ILE A 131 -11.51 -12.41 4.38
CA ILE A 131 -10.61 -13.26 3.62
C ILE A 131 -11.00 -13.18 2.14
N ASP A 132 -10.01 -13.08 1.26
CA ASP A 132 -10.26 -13.12 -0.17
C ASP A 132 -10.20 -14.56 -0.70
N PHE A 133 -11.35 -15.17 -0.99
CA PHE A 133 -11.40 -16.51 -1.59
C PHE A 133 -11.36 -16.48 -3.12
N ASP A 134 -11.80 -15.40 -3.75
CA ASP A 134 -11.97 -15.30 -5.19
C ASP A 134 -10.89 -14.39 -5.70
N GLN A 135 -9.80 -14.99 -6.21
CA GLN A 135 -8.63 -14.30 -6.81
C GLN A 135 -8.98 -12.87 -7.16
N MET A 136 -8.52 -11.91 -6.34
CA MET A 136 -8.77 -10.48 -6.55
C MET A 136 -8.61 -10.11 -8.04
N HIS A 137 -9.72 -10.05 -8.78
CA HIS A 137 -9.74 -9.53 -10.13
C HIS A 137 -9.93 -8.02 -9.99
N GLY A 138 -8.83 -7.27 -9.99
CA GLY A 138 -8.85 -5.81 -9.77
C GLY A 138 -7.59 -5.29 -9.08
N ASN A 139 -7.66 -4.09 -8.47
CA ASN A 139 -6.54 -3.49 -7.76
C ASN A 139 -6.32 -4.18 -6.40
N VAL A 140 -5.61 -5.30 -6.42
CA VAL A 140 -5.25 -6.15 -5.26
C VAL A 140 -4.68 -5.33 -4.09
N MET A 141 -3.94 -4.26 -4.38
CA MET A 141 -3.30 -3.44 -3.35
C MET A 141 -4.30 -2.58 -2.57
N ASP A 142 -5.34 -2.05 -3.23
CA ASP A 142 -6.36 -1.22 -2.55
C ASP A 142 -7.22 -2.09 -1.64
N ALA A 143 -7.63 -3.28 -2.12
CA ALA A 143 -8.41 -4.22 -1.32
C ALA A 143 -7.63 -4.72 -0.11
N MET A 144 -6.33 -4.94 -0.25
CA MET A 144 -5.45 -5.34 0.86
C MET A 144 -5.23 -4.20 1.86
N ALA A 145 -4.99 -2.98 1.39
CA ALA A 145 -4.84 -1.80 2.24
C ALA A 145 -6.12 -1.54 3.05
N GLN A 146 -7.28 -1.56 2.39
CA GLN A 146 -8.57 -1.40 3.06
C GLN A 146 -8.83 -2.51 4.09
N ALA A 147 -8.50 -3.76 3.75
CA ALA A 147 -8.69 -4.87 4.68
C ALA A 147 -7.81 -4.75 5.93
N ILE A 148 -6.58 -4.24 5.80
CA ILE A 148 -5.69 -3.97 6.93
C ILE A 148 -6.24 -2.84 7.79
N GLU A 149 -6.67 -1.73 7.17
CA GLU A 149 -7.21 -0.56 7.88
C GLU A 149 -8.53 -0.87 8.60
N GLN A 150 -9.38 -1.73 8.01
CA GLN A 150 -10.70 -2.07 8.54
C GLN A 150 -10.70 -3.24 9.54
N SER A 151 -9.56 -3.88 9.77
CA SER A 151 -9.43 -5.03 10.69
C SER A 151 -8.74 -4.67 12.00
N ASN A 152 -9.11 -5.36 13.09
CA ASN A 152 -8.39 -5.24 14.37
C ASN A 152 -7.10 -6.06 14.38
N THR A 153 -7.15 -7.26 13.79
CA THR A 153 -6.03 -8.21 13.76
C THR A 153 -5.78 -8.69 12.34
N VAL A 154 -4.52 -8.91 11.98
CA VAL A 154 -4.12 -9.54 10.71
C VAL A 154 -3.40 -10.85 10.99
N ILE A 155 -3.90 -11.95 10.44
CA ILE A 155 -3.25 -13.27 10.45
C ILE A 155 -2.59 -13.48 9.10
N ILE A 156 -1.28 -13.72 9.10
CA ILE A 156 -0.52 -14.02 7.89
C ILE A 156 -0.15 -15.50 7.90
N CYS A 157 -0.78 -16.27 7.00
CA CYS A 157 -0.46 -17.68 6.78
C CYS A 157 0.81 -17.78 5.93
N MET A 158 1.96 -17.73 6.60
CA MET A 158 3.27 -17.75 5.94
C MET A 158 3.63 -19.15 5.45
N SER A 159 3.91 -19.26 4.16
CA SER A 159 4.45 -20.45 3.50
C SER A 159 5.53 -20.10 2.49
N GLU A 160 6.28 -21.10 2.01
CA GLU A 160 7.23 -20.86 0.91
C GLU A 160 6.53 -20.30 -0.34
N GLN A 161 5.28 -20.71 -0.54
CA GLN A 161 4.46 -20.31 -1.65
C GLN A 161 3.96 -18.87 -1.44
N TYR A 162 3.55 -18.51 -0.23
CA TYR A 162 3.21 -17.13 0.14
C TYR A 162 4.38 -16.17 -0.10
N ARG A 163 5.60 -16.57 0.28
CA ARG A 163 6.80 -15.76 0.07
C ARG A 163 7.11 -15.50 -1.43
N LYS A 164 6.69 -16.40 -2.31
CA LYS A 164 6.91 -16.33 -3.77
C LYS A 164 5.72 -15.72 -4.52
N SER A 165 4.62 -15.42 -3.82
CA SER A 165 3.42 -14.75 -4.35
C SER A 165 3.60 -13.25 -4.27
#